data_AF-A0A943TUN7-F1
#
_entry.id   AF-A0A943TUN7-F1
#
_cell.length_a   1.000
_cell.length_b   1.000
_cell.length_c   1.000
_cell.angle_alpha   90.00
_cell.angle_beta   90.00
_cell.angle_gamma   90.00
#
_symmetry.space_group_name_H-M   'P 1'
#
loop_
_entity.id
_entity.type
_entity.pdbx_description
1 polymer ?
#
loop_
_entity_poly.entity_id
_entity_poly.type
_entity_poly.pdbx_seq_one_letter_code
_entity_poly.pdbx_strand_id
1 'polypeptide(L)'
;MIVNDNIKPRPLTEAELADRKRGVFDSYANYIVFCGKCGRMQKTNMYVMRAEAYIDELNAAGKTCPNCGAKAWTLGYPDNSQSGFVYFKE
;
A
#
# COMPACT_ATOMS: atom_id res chain seq x y z
N MET A 1 14.37 -5.18 5.00
CA MET A 1 13.69 -4.89 3.72
C MET A 1 14.11 -3.50 3.29
N ILE A 2 14.56 -3.33 2.05
CA ILE A 2 14.94 -2.01 1.52
C ILE A 2 13.64 -1.29 1.19
N VAL A 3 13.30 -0.27 1.96
CA VAL A 3 12.18 0.62 1.68
C VAL A 3 12.78 1.85 1.01
N ASN A 4 12.29 2.21 -0.17
CA ASN A 4 12.76 3.40 -0.88
C ASN A 4 12.02 4.62 -0.34
N ASP A 5 12.71 5.47 0.43
CA ASP A 5 12.12 6.67 1.03
C ASP A 5 11.68 7.73 -0.01
N ASN A 6 12.10 7.62 -1.28
CA ASN A 6 11.65 8.50 -2.36
C ASN A 6 10.23 8.18 -2.84
N ILE A 7 9.68 7.02 -2.48
CA ILE A 7 8.31 6.64 -2.85
C ILE A 7 7.38 7.13 -1.75
N LYS A 8 6.45 8.02 -2.10
CA LYS A 8 5.38 8.46 -1.21
C LYS A 8 4.14 7.61 -1.48
N PRO A 9 3.59 6.88 -0.50
CA PRO A 9 2.35 6.16 -0.69
C PRO A 9 1.14 7.09 -0.57
N ARG A 10 0.10 6.79 -1.34
CA ARG A 10 -1.26 7.32 -1.16
C ARG A 10 -2.24 6.17 -0.94
N PRO A 11 -3.32 6.36 -0.17
CA PRO A 11 -4.38 5.36 -0.09
C PRO A 11 -5.04 5.19 -1.46
N LEU A 12 -5.69 4.03 -1.65
CA LEU A 12 -6.59 3.85 -2.78
C LEU A 12 -7.75 4.84 -2.68
N THR A 13 -8.13 5.39 -3.83
CA THR A 13 -9.30 6.25 -4.01
C THR A 13 -10.59 5.44 -3.89
N GLU A 14 -11.72 6.12 -3.71
CA GLU A 14 -13.03 5.47 -3.65
C GLU A 14 -13.37 4.69 -4.93
N ALA A 15 -12.98 5.23 -6.10
CA ALA A 15 -13.16 4.56 -7.38
C ALA A 15 -12.34 3.25 -7.45
N GLU A 16 -11.05 3.31 -7.09
CA GLU A 16 -10.19 2.11 -7.05
C GLU A 16 -10.74 1.08 -6.05
N LEU A 17 -11.22 1.50 -4.87
CA LEU A 17 -11.84 0.59 -3.92
C LEU A 17 -13.14 -0.04 -4.44
N ALA A 18 -13.95 0.70 -5.20
CA ALA A 18 -15.15 0.19 -5.83
C ALA A 18 -14.83 -0.81 -6.96
N ASP A 19 -13.82 -0.53 -7.78
CA ASP A 19 -13.29 -1.45 -8.79
C ASP A 19 -12.81 -2.74 -8.14
N ARG A 20 -12.09 -2.64 -7.02
CA ARG A 20 -11.62 -3.80 -6.27
C ARG A 20 -12.75 -4.68 -5.75
N LYS A 21 -13.85 -4.09 -5.26
CA LYS A 21 -15.05 -4.86 -4.85
C LYS A 21 -15.70 -5.59 -6.01
N ARG A 22 -15.52 -5.12 -7.25
CA ARG A 22 -15.98 -5.76 -8.48
C ARG A 22 -14.97 -6.76 -9.06
N GLY A 23 -13.83 -6.98 -8.39
CA GLY A 23 -12.77 -7.85 -8.89
C GLY A 23 -11.92 -7.21 -9.99
N VAL A 24 -12.01 -5.90 -10.19
CA VAL A 24 -11.19 -5.13 -11.13
C VAL A 24 -10.00 -4.57 -10.36
N PHE A 25 -8.80 -4.98 -10.73
CA PHE A 25 -7.55 -4.51 -10.11
C PHE A 25 -6.40 -4.63 -11.11
N ASP A 26 -5.41 -3.77 -10.97
CA ASP A 26 -4.19 -3.84 -11.76
C ASP A 26 -3.35 -5.04 -11.34
N SER A 27 -3.27 -6.06 -12.19
CA SER A 27 -2.54 -7.31 -11.92
C SER A 27 -1.02 -7.13 -11.82
N TYR A 28 -0.48 -6.04 -12.35
CA TYR A 28 0.97 -5.76 -12.42
C TYR A 28 1.39 -4.47 -11.68
N ALA A 29 0.52 -3.94 -10.82
CA ALA A 29 0.79 -2.76 -10.02
C ALA A 29 1.78 -3.00 -8.88
N ASN A 30 2.52 -1.97 -8.47
CA ASN A 30 3.22 -1.97 -7.17
C ASN A 30 2.26 -1.50 -6.08
N TYR A 31 1.65 -2.45 -5.38
CA TYR A 31 0.87 -2.19 -4.18
C TYR A 31 1.80 -1.90 -3.01
N ILE A 32 1.51 -0.82 -2.30
CA ILE A 32 2.29 -0.40 -1.14
C ILE A 32 1.47 -0.69 0.12
N VAL A 33 2.05 -1.43 1.05
CA VAL A 33 1.56 -1.55 2.42
C VAL A 33 2.26 -0.49 3.27
N PHE A 34 1.48 0.41 3.86
CA PHE A 34 1.99 1.55 4.61
C PHE A 34 1.09 1.89 5.80
N CYS A 35 1.56 2.77 6.68
CA CYS A 35 0.75 3.30 7.77
C CYS A 35 -0.14 4.44 7.27
N GLY A 36 -1.46 4.26 7.31
CA GLY A 36 -2.45 5.28 6.92
C GLY A 36 -2.45 6.53 7.81
N LYS A 37 -1.79 6.51 8.97
CA LYS A 37 -1.67 7.69 9.86
C LYS A 37 -0.47 8.59 9.51
N CYS A 38 0.68 8.00 9.17
CA CYS A 38 1.94 8.75 9.02
C CYS A 38 2.67 8.51 7.69
N GLY A 39 2.11 7.70 6.78
CA GLY A 39 2.70 7.44 5.47
C GLY A 39 3.89 6.47 5.48
N ARG A 40 4.36 5.99 6.64
CA ARG A 40 5.53 5.10 6.70
C ARG A 40 5.25 3.81 5.95
N MET A 41 6.01 3.57 4.88
CA MET A 41 5.98 2.33 4.12
C MET A 41 6.54 1.17 4.95
N GLN A 42 5.91 0.01 4.80
CA GLN A 42 6.39 -1.24 5.38
C GLN A 42 6.93 -2.17 4.30
N LYS A 43 6.16 -2.36 3.21
CA LYS A 43 6.49 -3.33 2.17
C LYS A 43 5.80 -2.99 0.85
N THR A 44 6.46 -3.28 -0.27
CA THR A 44 5.83 -3.30 -1.60
C THR A 44 5.48 -4.74 -2.00
N ASN A 45 4.37 -4.91 -2.70
CA ASN A 45 3.93 -6.19 -3.24
C ASN A 45 3.43 -5.99 -4.68
N MET A 46 3.74 -6.94 -5.55
CA MET A 46 3.30 -6.91 -6.95
C MET A 46 1.84 -7.37 -7.13
N TYR A 47 1.29 -8.07 -6.12
CA TYR A 47 -0.08 -8.59 -6.16
C TYR A 47 -0.90 -8.07 -4.99
N VAL A 48 -2.11 -7.60 -5.29
CA VAL A 48 -3.03 -7.04 -4.30
C VAL A 48 -3.38 -8.04 -3.20
N MET A 49 -3.67 -9.28 -3.58
CA MET A 49 -4.03 -10.36 -2.65
C MET A 49 -2.91 -10.61 -1.63
N ARG A 50 -1.64 -10.55 -2.07
CA ARG A 50 -0.50 -10.71 -1.15
C ARG A 50 -0.35 -9.52 -0.23
N ALA A 51 -0.61 -8.30 -0.73
CA ALA A 51 -0.57 -7.08 0.06
C ALA A 51 -1.63 -7.10 1.17
N GLU A 52 -2.84 -7.54 0.86
CA GLU A 52 -3.93 -7.68 1.84
C GLU A 52 -3.65 -8.75 2.87
N ALA A 53 -3.25 -9.95 2.43
CA ALA A 53 -2.85 -11.01 3.34
C ALA A 53 -1.73 -10.56 4.28
N TYR A 54 -0.81 -9.71 3.81
CA TYR A 54 0.24 -9.15 4.66
C TYR A 54 -0.29 -8.14 5.69
N ILE A 55 -1.29 -7.33 5.33
CA ILE A 55 -1.97 -6.45 6.30
C ILE A 55 -2.67 -7.30 7.39
N ASP A 56 -3.32 -8.39 7.00
CA ASP A 56 -3.96 -9.31 7.93
C ASP A 56 -2.93 -9.98 8.86
N GLU A 57 -1.79 -10.45 8.33
CA GLU A 57 -0.66 -10.97 9.11
C GLU A 57 -0.16 -9.95 10.14
N LEU A 58 0.01 -8.68 9.74
CA LEU A 58 0.44 -7.61 10.64
C LEU A 58 -0.60 -7.36 11.75
N ASN A 59 -1.88 -7.35 11.39
CA ASN A 59 -2.97 -7.11 12.32
C ASN A 59 -3.15 -8.25 13.32
N ALA A 60 -3.04 -9.50 12.84
CA ALA A 60 -3.10 -10.72 13.65
C ALA A 60 -1.90 -10.83 14.59
N ALA A 61 -0.70 -10.45 14.14
CA ALA A 61 0.50 -10.40 14.97
C ALA A 61 0.55 -9.16 15.90
N GLY A 62 -0.49 -8.32 15.92
CA GLY A 62 -0.55 -7.12 16.76
C GLY A 62 0.54 -6.08 16.44
N LYS A 63 1.10 -6.10 15.23
CA LYS A 63 2.17 -5.18 14.84
C LYS A 63 1.62 -3.78 14.68
N THR A 64 2.27 -2.81 15.29
CA THR A 64 1.97 -1.38 15.15
C THR A 64 3.00 -0.70 14.26
N CYS A 65 2.66 0.47 13.73
CA CYS A 65 3.59 1.28 12.96
C CYS A 65 4.83 1.60 13.82
N PRO A 66 6.05 1.26 13.38
CA PRO A 66 7.26 1.51 14.16
C PRO A 66 7.59 3.00 14.28
N ASN A 67 7.01 3.85 13.42
CA ASN A 67 7.25 5.29 13.42
C ASN A 67 6.30 6.05 14.38
N CYS A 68 5.01 5.71 14.38
CA CYS A 68 3.99 6.48 15.14
C CYS A 68 3.13 5.65 16.11
N GLY A 69 3.41 4.35 16.24
CA GLY A 69 2.69 3.43 17.13
C GLY A 69 1.26 3.08 16.71
N ALA A 70 0.76 3.60 15.60
CA ALA A 70 -0.63 3.34 15.17
C ALA A 70 -0.84 1.94 14.60
N LYS A 71 -1.98 1.32 14.90
CA LYS A 71 -2.49 0.10 14.24
C LYS A 71 -3.36 0.48 13.03
N ALA A 72 -2.74 1.12 12.05
CA ALA A 72 -3.42 1.70 10.88
C ALA A 72 -2.75 1.24 9.58
N TRP A 73 -2.46 -0.06 9.46
CA TRP A 73 -1.90 -0.62 8.23
C TRP A 73 -2.93 -0.56 7.12
N THR A 74 -2.52 -0.07 5.96
CA THR A 74 -3.39 0.08 4.80
C THR A 74 -2.62 -0.18 3.50
N LEU A 75 -3.38 -0.26 2.43
CA LEU A 75 -2.99 -0.55 1.06
C LEU A 75 -3.09 0.73 0.23
N GLY A 76 -2.19 0.87 -0.75
CA GLY A 76 -2.24 1.97 -1.69
C GLY A 76 -1.28 1.85 -2.85
N TYR A 77 -1.13 2.96 -3.56
CA TYR A 77 -0.22 3.12 -4.70
C TYR A 77 0.82 4.21 -4.40
N PRO A 78 1.89 4.32 -5.21
CA PRO A 78 2.69 5.53 -5.26
C PRO A 78 1.79 6.75 -5.54
N ASP A 79 2.06 7.87 -4.87
CA ASP A 79 1.29 9.11 -4.98
C ASP A 79 1.23 9.66 -6.41
N ASN A 80 2.32 9.49 -7.15
CA ASN A 80 2.45 9.85 -8.57
C ASN A 80 1.84 8.81 -9.54
N SER A 81 1.03 7.87 -9.06
CA SER A 81 0.52 6.76 -9.87
C SER A 81 -0.98 6.57 -9.69
N GLN A 82 -1.69 6.30 -10.79
CA GLN A 82 -3.10 5.87 -10.80
C GLN A 82 -3.27 4.36 -11.02
N SER A 83 -2.18 3.63 -11.30
CA SER A 83 -2.18 2.21 -11.66
C SER A 83 -1.08 1.43 -10.93
N GLY A 84 -0.50 2.01 -9.87
CA GLY A 84 0.59 1.41 -9.10
C GLY A 84 1.96 1.37 -9.80
N PHE A 85 2.11 1.87 -11.02
CA PHE A 85 3.41 2.04 -11.67
C PHE A 85 4.10 3.34 -11.24
N VAL A 86 5.38 3.28 -10.88
CA VAL A 86 6.16 4.46 -10.52
C VAL A 86 6.57 5.20 -11.80
N TYR A 87 6.20 6.48 -11.90
CA TYR A 87 6.67 7.35 -12.96
C TYR A 87 7.78 8.26 -12.44
N PHE A 88 8.99 8.12 -12.97
CA PHE A 88 10.04 9.09 -12.71
C PHE A 88 9.76 10.33 -13.56
N LYS A 89 9.59 11.49 -12.93
CA LYS A 89 9.59 12.77 -13.66
C LYS A 89 11.04 13.02 -14.09
N GLU A 90 11.25 13.23 -15.39
CA GLU A 90 12.52 13.71 -15.95
C GLU A 90 12.88 15.10 -15.39
#